data_AF-A0A0S7BED6-F1
#
_entry.id   AF-A0A0S7BED6-F1
#
_cell.length_a   1.000
_cell.length_b   1.000
_cell.length_c   1.000
_cell.angle_alpha   90.00
_cell.angle_beta   90.00
_cell.angle_gamma   90.00
#
_symmetry.space_group_name_H-M   'P 1'
#
loop_
_entity.id
_entity.type
_entity.pdbx_description
1 polymer ?
#
loop_
_entity_poly.entity_id
_entity_poly.type
_entity_poly.pdbx_seq_one_letter_code
_entity_poly.pdbx_strand_id
1 'polypeptide(L)'
;MNWDFLTAILQTIQTLAVLIALFYAWRQIQEARRETHLGAMWEIYREISSDELNGARKVIIKNREKLLSLCNPGDIKKLPEDVRYAASKTGNHMNRIGYVVRKGLIPEDLLLDGYKYVIGRSWIILEPYISCIREVRGEESFMGDFEYIAKKVFQKYLSRDEIKTADY
;
A
#
# COMPACT_ATOMS: atom_id res chain seq x y z
N MET A 1 62.88 7.77 -21.34
CA MET A 1 61.60 7.43 -20.70
C MET A 1 60.53 7.51 -21.79
N ASN A 2 59.80 6.43 -22.08
CA ASN A 2 58.84 6.41 -23.18
C ASN A 2 57.58 7.21 -22.81
N TRP A 3 57.22 8.18 -23.63
CA TRP A 3 56.02 9.00 -23.45
C TRP A 3 54.74 8.17 -23.44
N ASP A 4 54.71 7.09 -24.22
CA ASP A 4 53.58 6.15 -24.27
C ASP A 4 53.29 5.52 -22.90
N PHE A 5 54.34 5.18 -22.15
CA PHE A 5 54.19 4.61 -20.81
C PHE A 5 53.56 5.59 -19.82
N LEU A 6 53.93 6.87 -19.88
CA LEU A 6 53.32 7.92 -19.06
C LEU A 6 51.83 8.10 -19.42
N THR A 7 51.49 8.10 -20.71
CA THR A 7 50.09 8.25 -21.14
C THR A 7 49.22 7.07 -20.71
N ALA A 8 49.74 5.85 -20.75
CA ALA A 8 49.03 4.65 -20.31
C ALA A 8 48.74 4.68 -18.80
N ILE A 9 49.69 5.15 -17.98
CA ILE A 9 49.48 5.35 -16.54
C ILE A 9 48.37 6.38 -16.30
N LEU A 10 48.42 7.52 -16.99
CA LEU A 10 47.41 8.57 -16.84
C LEU A 10 46.01 8.08 -17.24
N GLN A 11 45.89 7.34 -18.34
CA GLN A 11 44.62 6.74 -18.77
C GLN A 11 44.08 5.73 -17.76
N THR A 12 44.97 4.94 -17.15
CA THR A 12 44.59 3.98 -16.11
C THR A 12 44.05 4.70 -14.88
N ILE A 13 44.71 5.78 -14.43
CA ILE A 13 44.26 6.59 -13.30
C ILE A 13 42.90 7.24 -13.61
N GLN A 14 42.72 7.81 -14.81
CA GLN A 14 41.45 8.40 -15.23
C GLN A 14 40.33 7.35 -15.27
N THR A 15 40.60 6.17 -15.82
CA THR A 15 39.61 5.08 -15.88
C THR A 15 39.22 4.62 -14.47
N LEU A 16 40.19 4.47 -13.57
CA LEU A 16 39.93 4.14 -12.16
C LEU A 16 39.09 5.22 -11.48
N ALA A 17 39.39 6.50 -11.70
CA ALA A 17 38.62 7.60 -11.15
C ALA A 17 37.15 7.56 -11.62
N VAL A 18 36.90 7.27 -12.89
CA VAL A 18 35.55 7.11 -13.46
C VAL A 18 34.82 5.92 -12.82
N LEU A 19 35.49 4.77 -12.66
CA LEU A 19 34.90 3.59 -12.02
C LEU A 19 34.54 3.85 -10.55
N ILE A 20 35.42 4.53 -9.81
CA ILE A 20 35.16 4.94 -8.43
C ILE A 20 33.97 5.91 -8.37
N ALA A 21 33.93 6.91 -9.27
CA ALA A 21 32.81 7.84 -9.35
C ALA A 21 31.48 7.14 -9.67
N LEU A 22 31.46 6.19 -10.60
CA LEU A 22 30.28 5.37 -10.90
C LEU A 22 29.84 4.54 -9.69
N PHE A 23 30.78 3.99 -8.94
CA PHE A 23 30.48 3.24 -7.72
C PHE A 23 29.84 4.15 -6.64
N TYR A 24 30.37 5.35 -6.42
CA TYR A 24 29.79 6.31 -5.50
C TYR A 24 28.42 6.81 -5.97
N ALA A 25 28.26 7.12 -7.26
CA ALA A 25 26.97 7.51 -7.84
C ALA A 25 25.92 6.40 -7.65
N TRP A 26 26.30 5.14 -7.86
CA TRP A 26 25.42 4.01 -7.62
C TRP A 26 25.02 3.88 -6.15
N ARG A 27 25.98 4.03 -5.21
CA ARG A 27 25.66 4.05 -3.77
C ARG A 27 24.73 5.19 -3.39
N GLN A 28 24.98 6.39 -3.92
CA GLN A 28 24.15 7.57 -3.67
C GLN A 28 22.72 7.37 -4.18
N ILE A 29 22.53 6.72 -5.34
CA ILE A 29 21.20 6.35 -5.84
C ILE A 29 20.49 5.38 -4.88
N GLN A 30 21.21 4.40 -4.31
CA GLN A 30 20.62 3.46 -3.35
C GLN A 30 20.22 4.15 -2.04
N GLU A 31 21.03 5.08 -1.53
CA GLU A 31 20.73 5.86 -0.34
C GLU A 31 19.55 6.80 -0.56
N ALA A 32 19.54 7.55 -1.67
CA ALA A 32 18.44 8.43 -2.04
C ALA A 32 17.10 7.67 -2.18
N ARG A 33 17.13 6.45 -2.71
CA ARG A 33 15.94 5.56 -2.76
C ARG A 33 15.46 5.22 -1.36
N ARG A 34 16.36 4.86 -0.44
CA ARG A 34 15.99 4.54 0.96
C ARG A 34 15.35 5.74 1.65
N GLU A 35 15.93 6.93 1.53
CA GLU A 35 15.36 8.15 2.11
C GLU A 35 13.98 8.47 1.53
N THR A 36 13.81 8.33 0.22
CA THR A 36 12.52 8.53 -0.46
C THR A 36 11.47 7.55 0.08
N HIS A 37 11.82 6.27 0.24
CA HIS A 37 10.91 5.26 0.78
C HIS A 37 10.54 5.54 2.24
N LEU A 38 11.49 6.01 3.06
CA LEU A 38 11.22 6.38 4.46
C LEU A 38 10.25 7.57 4.55
N GLY A 39 10.44 8.59 3.72
CA GLY A 39 9.53 9.74 3.65
C GLY A 39 8.12 9.33 3.24
N ALA A 40 7.99 8.54 2.17
CA ALA A 40 6.71 8.03 1.70
C ALA A 40 6.03 7.12 2.76
N MET A 41 6.80 6.25 3.42
CA MET A 41 6.30 5.38 4.48
C MET A 41 5.83 6.19 5.69
N TRP A 42 6.53 7.25 6.07
CA TRP A 42 6.13 8.13 7.16
C TRP A 42 4.80 8.84 6.88
N GLU A 43 4.60 9.31 5.66
CA GLU A 43 3.33 9.93 5.26
C GLU A 43 2.18 8.91 5.27
N ILE A 44 2.41 7.68 4.77
CA ILE A 44 1.43 6.61 4.93
C ILE A 44 1.16 6.29 6.39
N TYR A 45 2.20 6.20 7.21
CA TYR A 45 2.06 5.94 8.64
C TYR A 45 1.17 7.00 9.30
N ARG A 46 1.42 8.29 9.01
CA ARG A 46 0.62 9.41 9.50
C ARG A 46 -0.82 9.34 9.01
N GLU A 47 -1.03 9.04 7.74
CA GLU A 47 -2.38 8.97 7.15
C GLU A 47 -3.17 7.77 7.70
N ILE A 48 -2.55 6.59 7.80
CA ILE A 48 -3.14 5.39 8.41
C ILE A 48 -3.45 5.63 9.88
N SER A 49 -2.60 6.39 10.59
CA SER A 49 -2.74 6.65 12.02
C SER A 49 -3.57 7.91 12.31
N SER A 50 -4.10 8.57 11.29
CA SER A 50 -4.91 9.77 11.48
C SER A 50 -6.18 9.48 12.28
N ASP A 51 -6.56 10.40 13.17
CA ASP A 51 -7.79 10.27 13.98
C ASP A 51 -9.03 10.13 13.11
N GLU A 52 -9.01 10.78 11.95
CA GLU A 52 -10.08 10.75 10.98
C GLU A 52 -10.28 9.34 10.38
N LEU A 53 -9.21 8.69 9.94
CA LEU A 53 -9.28 7.32 9.43
C LEU A 53 -9.52 6.32 10.56
N ASN A 54 -8.93 6.53 11.73
CA ASN A 54 -9.22 5.75 12.93
C ASN A 54 -10.71 5.78 13.27
N GLY A 55 -11.32 6.96 13.23
CA GLY A 55 -12.76 7.15 13.42
C GLY A 55 -13.59 6.39 12.40
N ALA A 56 -13.27 6.55 11.11
CA ALA A 56 -13.94 5.81 10.04
C ALA A 56 -13.82 4.28 10.21
N ARG A 57 -12.62 3.78 10.55
CA ARG A 57 -12.40 2.35 10.80
C ARG A 57 -13.20 1.84 12.00
N LYS A 58 -13.29 2.62 13.08
CA LYS A 58 -14.14 2.27 14.23
C LYS A 58 -15.61 2.16 13.85
N VAL A 59 -16.10 3.06 12.99
CA VAL A 59 -17.50 3.03 12.50
C VAL A 59 -17.76 1.78 11.66
N ILE A 60 -16.87 1.42 10.73
CA ILE A 60 -17.07 0.20 9.91
C ILE A 60 -16.97 -1.08 10.76
N ILE A 61 -16.06 -1.13 11.74
CA ILE A 61 -15.93 -2.28 12.65
C ILE A 61 -17.19 -2.42 13.51
N LYS A 62 -17.68 -1.31 14.08
CA LYS A 62 -18.92 -1.30 14.88
C LYS A 62 -20.14 -1.77 14.07
N ASN A 63 -20.15 -1.52 12.76
CA ASN A 63 -21.25 -1.89 11.86
C ASN A 63 -20.90 -3.09 10.96
N ARG A 64 -19.92 -3.93 11.34
CA ARG A 64 -19.44 -5.03 10.51
C ARG A 64 -20.55 -5.97 10.04
N GLU A 65 -21.50 -6.30 10.90
CA GLU A 65 -22.58 -7.25 10.58
C GLU A 65 -23.46 -6.71 9.46
N LYS A 66 -23.78 -5.41 9.48
CA LYS A 66 -24.57 -4.74 8.42
C LYS A 66 -23.83 -4.66 7.10
N LEU A 67 -22.50 -4.48 7.14
CA LEU A 67 -21.66 -4.43 5.94
C LEU A 67 -21.47 -5.83 5.34
N LEU A 68 -21.29 -6.84 6.19
CA LEU A 68 -21.16 -8.24 5.77
C LEU A 68 -22.47 -8.83 5.24
N SER A 69 -23.62 -8.32 5.69
CA SER A 69 -24.94 -8.76 5.23
C SER A 69 -25.40 -8.11 3.92
N LEU A 70 -24.54 -7.33 3.24
CA LEU A 70 -24.89 -6.73 1.95
C LEU A 70 -24.93 -7.81 0.87
N CYS A 71 -26.14 -8.17 0.43
CA CYS A 71 -26.33 -9.16 -0.62
C CYS A 71 -26.71 -8.53 -1.96
N ASN A 72 -27.32 -7.34 -1.96
CA ASN A 72 -27.80 -6.68 -3.17
C ASN A 72 -27.38 -5.20 -3.26
N PRO A 73 -27.21 -4.65 -4.47
CA PRO A 73 -26.98 -3.21 -4.71
C PRO A 73 -27.91 -2.26 -3.96
N GLY A 74 -29.18 -2.61 -3.84
CA GLY A 74 -30.19 -1.79 -3.17
C GLY A 74 -29.97 -1.66 -1.66
N ASP A 75 -29.26 -2.59 -1.04
CA ASP A 75 -29.03 -2.61 0.41
C ASP A 75 -28.05 -1.52 0.85
N ILE A 76 -27.19 -1.05 -0.06
CA ILE A 76 -26.31 0.10 0.21
C ILE A 76 -27.13 1.31 0.65
N LYS A 77 -28.27 1.59 0.02
CA LYS A 77 -29.11 2.76 0.36
C LYS A 77 -29.75 2.67 1.74
N LYS A 78 -29.86 1.47 2.30
CA LYS A 78 -30.42 1.21 3.64
C LYS A 78 -29.38 1.44 4.75
N LEU A 79 -28.09 1.52 4.40
CA LEU A 79 -27.04 1.81 5.37
C LEU A 79 -27.16 3.25 5.86
N PRO A 80 -26.95 3.49 7.16
CA PRO A 80 -26.77 4.83 7.70
C PRO A 80 -25.72 5.63 6.92
N GLU A 81 -25.93 6.93 6.78
CA GLU A 81 -25.05 7.80 5.99
C GLU A 81 -23.61 7.84 6.53
N ASP A 82 -23.45 7.88 7.85
CA ASP A 82 -22.16 7.82 8.53
C ASP A 82 -21.40 6.52 8.22
N VAL A 83 -22.10 5.38 8.15
CA VAL A 83 -21.52 4.08 7.79
C VAL A 83 -21.07 4.07 6.33
N ARG A 84 -21.89 4.59 5.41
CA ARG A 84 -21.52 4.69 3.99
C ARG A 84 -20.32 5.60 3.79
N TYR A 85 -20.31 6.74 4.48
CA TYR A 85 -19.20 7.68 4.45
C TYR A 85 -17.91 7.03 4.97
N ALA A 86 -17.98 6.37 6.12
CA ALA A 86 -16.84 5.67 6.71
C ALA A 86 -16.31 4.55 5.80
N ALA A 87 -17.20 3.74 5.21
CA ALA A 87 -16.84 2.68 4.27
C ALA A 87 -16.13 3.23 3.02
N SER A 88 -16.70 4.26 2.40
CA SER A 88 -16.11 4.94 1.25
C SER A 88 -14.75 5.54 1.58
N LYS A 89 -14.64 6.22 2.73
CA LYS A 89 -13.39 6.84 3.19
C LYS A 89 -12.28 5.82 3.43
N THR A 90 -12.57 4.78 4.21
CA THR A 90 -11.59 3.71 4.47
C THR A 90 -11.20 3.00 3.18
N GLY A 91 -12.16 2.66 2.31
CA GLY A 91 -11.87 2.02 1.04
C GLY A 91 -11.03 2.89 0.10
N ASN A 92 -11.35 4.17 -0.04
CA ASN A 92 -10.58 5.10 -0.87
C ASN A 92 -9.15 5.27 -0.37
N HIS A 93 -8.97 5.38 0.95
CA HIS A 93 -7.67 5.49 1.55
C HIS A 93 -6.82 4.22 1.32
N MET A 94 -7.40 3.04 1.59
CA MET A 94 -6.72 1.77 1.30
C MET A 94 -6.42 1.58 -0.19
N ASN A 95 -7.28 2.08 -1.08
CA ASN A 95 -7.05 2.05 -2.51
C ASN A 95 -5.86 2.93 -2.92
N ARG A 96 -5.72 4.12 -2.33
CA ARG A 96 -4.54 5.00 -2.56
C ARG A 96 -3.25 4.34 -2.08
N ILE A 97 -3.27 3.70 -0.91
CA ILE A 97 -2.14 2.92 -0.42
C ILE A 97 -1.82 1.77 -1.39
N GLY A 98 -2.84 1.06 -1.85
CA GLY A 98 -2.64 -0.03 -2.80
C GLY A 98 -2.02 0.45 -4.11
N TYR A 99 -2.40 1.64 -4.58
CA TYR A 99 -1.86 2.23 -5.79
C TYR A 99 -0.37 2.47 -5.67
N VAL A 100 0.08 3.11 -4.57
CA VAL A 100 1.51 3.41 -4.40
C VAL A 100 2.36 2.15 -4.22
N VAL A 101 1.82 1.11 -3.58
CA VAL A 101 2.49 -0.20 -3.47
C VAL A 101 2.56 -0.89 -4.82
N ARG A 102 1.44 -0.96 -5.56
CA ARG A 102 1.39 -1.60 -6.88
C ARG A 102 2.32 -0.91 -7.89
N LYS A 103 2.56 0.39 -7.74
CA LYS A 103 3.52 1.16 -8.55
C LYS A 103 4.97 1.04 -8.09
N GLY A 104 5.26 0.29 -7.02
CA GLY A 104 6.62 0.09 -6.51
C GLY A 104 7.22 1.33 -5.85
N LEU A 105 6.39 2.32 -5.50
CA LEU A 105 6.86 3.52 -4.79
C LEU A 105 7.21 3.21 -3.34
N ILE A 106 6.58 2.17 -2.78
CA ILE A 106 6.84 1.65 -1.45
C ILE A 106 7.02 0.14 -1.56
N PRO A 107 8.08 -0.44 -0.96
CA PRO A 107 8.26 -1.88 -0.92
C PRO A 107 7.04 -2.56 -0.27
N GLU A 108 6.46 -3.52 -0.98
CA GLU A 108 5.28 -4.27 -0.52
C GLU A 108 5.50 -4.86 0.87
N ASP A 109 6.63 -5.52 1.07
CA ASP A 109 7.00 -6.17 2.34
C ASP A 109 7.02 -5.19 3.52
N LEU A 110 7.55 -3.98 3.29
CA LEU A 110 7.66 -2.97 4.33
C LEU A 110 6.27 -2.52 4.83
N LEU A 111 5.31 -2.36 3.92
CA LEU A 111 3.95 -2.01 4.29
C LEU A 111 3.22 -3.19 4.94
N LEU A 112 3.27 -4.36 4.30
CA LEU A 112 2.46 -5.50 4.72
C LEU A 112 2.91 -6.07 6.06
N ASP A 113 4.21 -6.04 6.38
CA ASP A 113 4.70 -6.51 7.68
C ASP A 113 4.08 -5.74 8.85
N GLY A 114 3.92 -4.40 8.71
CA GLY A 114 3.34 -3.54 9.74
C GLY A 114 1.81 -3.45 9.72
N TYR A 115 1.19 -3.58 8.54
CA TYR A 115 -0.24 -3.25 8.36
C TYR A 115 -1.12 -4.40 7.85
N LYS A 116 -0.59 -5.63 7.71
CA LYS A 116 -1.36 -6.79 7.24
C LYS A 116 -2.72 -6.97 7.93
N TYR A 117 -2.79 -6.86 9.26
CA TYR A 117 -4.03 -7.04 10.01
C TYR A 117 -5.04 -5.92 9.70
N VAL A 118 -4.57 -4.68 9.63
CA VAL A 118 -5.41 -3.52 9.30
C VAL A 118 -5.98 -3.65 7.89
N ILE A 119 -5.13 -3.97 6.91
CA ILE A 119 -5.50 -4.10 5.50
C ILE A 119 -6.48 -5.26 5.34
N GLY A 120 -6.11 -6.45 5.85
CA GLY A 120 -6.92 -7.65 5.70
C GLY A 120 -8.26 -7.56 6.42
N ARG A 121 -8.30 -7.00 7.64
CA ARG A 121 -9.57 -6.78 8.38
C ARG A 121 -10.47 -5.79 7.65
N SER A 122 -9.91 -4.67 7.19
CA SER A 122 -10.67 -3.67 6.44
C SER A 122 -11.23 -4.28 5.15
N TRP A 123 -10.46 -5.14 4.48
CA TRP A 123 -10.92 -5.81 3.26
C TRP A 123 -12.09 -6.74 3.54
N ILE A 124 -11.99 -7.63 4.54
CA ILE A 124 -13.07 -8.58 4.87
C ILE A 124 -14.39 -7.84 5.15
N ILE A 125 -14.33 -6.73 5.87
CA ILE A 125 -15.52 -5.93 6.19
C ILE A 125 -16.08 -5.21 4.97
N LEU A 126 -15.22 -4.65 4.11
CA LEU A 126 -15.63 -3.78 3.01
C LEU A 126 -15.85 -4.50 1.68
N GLU A 127 -15.38 -5.73 1.52
CA GLU A 127 -15.50 -6.51 0.27
C GLU A 127 -16.95 -6.61 -0.24
N PRO A 128 -17.97 -6.91 0.59
CA PRO A 128 -19.37 -6.94 0.12
C PRO A 128 -19.86 -5.55 -0.31
N TYR A 129 -19.51 -4.51 0.46
CA TYR A 129 -19.85 -3.12 0.12
C TYR A 129 -19.25 -2.69 -1.22
N ILE A 130 -17.96 -2.97 -1.43
CA ILE A 130 -17.24 -2.67 -2.68
C ILE A 130 -17.87 -3.44 -3.84
N SER A 131 -18.21 -4.72 -3.65
CA SER A 131 -18.83 -5.56 -4.68
C SER A 131 -20.19 -4.99 -5.12
N CYS A 132 -21.05 -4.61 -4.17
CA CYS A 132 -22.32 -3.97 -4.49
C CYS A 132 -22.12 -2.64 -5.25
N ILE A 133 -21.11 -1.82 -4.89
CA ILE A 133 -20.82 -0.57 -5.60
C ILE A 133 -20.31 -0.83 -7.03
N ARG A 134 -19.46 -1.86 -7.23
CA ARG A 134 -19.00 -2.26 -8.57
C ARG A 134 -20.17 -2.59 -9.48
N GLU A 135 -21.16 -3.34 -8.97
CA GLU A 135 -22.37 -3.70 -9.69
C GLU A 135 -23.23 -2.47 -10.03
N VAL A 136 -23.46 -1.57 -9.06
CA VAL A 136 -24.20 -0.30 -9.30
C VAL A 136 -23.53 0.56 -10.37
N ARG A 137 -22.20 0.62 -10.38
CA ARG A 137 -21.43 1.46 -11.30
C ARG A 137 -21.16 0.83 -12.66
N GLY A 138 -21.27 -0.50 -12.76
CA GLY A 138 -20.76 -1.23 -13.92
C GLY A 138 -19.24 -1.13 -14.07
N GLU A 139 -18.50 -0.94 -12.96
CA GLU A 139 -17.06 -0.74 -12.97
C GLU A 139 -16.37 -1.78 -12.07
N GLU A 140 -15.86 -2.86 -12.67
CA GLU A 140 -15.18 -3.95 -11.94
C GLU A 140 -13.87 -3.47 -11.27
N SER A 141 -13.21 -2.48 -11.85
CA SER A 141 -11.95 -1.91 -11.32
C SER A 141 -12.12 -1.02 -10.10
N PHE A 142 -13.35 -0.73 -9.66
CA PHE A 142 -13.57 0.13 -8.52
C PHE A 142 -12.88 -0.45 -7.27
N MET A 143 -12.01 0.35 -6.66
CA MET A 143 -11.14 -0.04 -5.55
C MET A 143 -10.21 -1.24 -5.83
N GLY A 144 -9.81 -1.45 -7.09
CA GLY A 144 -8.96 -2.57 -7.50
C GLY A 144 -7.55 -2.57 -6.88
N ASP A 145 -7.02 -1.40 -6.51
CA ASP A 145 -5.73 -1.32 -5.81
C ASP A 145 -5.82 -1.79 -4.36
N PHE A 146 -6.96 -1.52 -3.69
CA PHE A 146 -7.21 -2.07 -2.36
C PHE A 146 -7.32 -3.60 -2.41
N GLU A 147 -8.06 -4.13 -3.39
CA GLU A 147 -8.15 -5.57 -3.61
C GLU A 147 -6.77 -6.19 -3.87
N TYR A 148 -5.92 -5.52 -4.65
CA TYR A 148 -4.55 -5.96 -4.92
C TYR A 148 -3.77 -6.16 -3.62
N ILE A 149 -3.70 -5.16 -2.73
CA ILE A 149 -2.94 -5.30 -1.48
C ILE A 149 -3.59 -6.28 -0.51
N ALA A 150 -4.92 -6.38 -0.49
CA ALA A 150 -5.61 -7.37 0.33
C ALA A 150 -5.26 -8.80 -0.12
N LYS A 151 -5.26 -9.07 -1.43
CA LYS A 151 -4.83 -10.36 -1.97
C LYS A 151 -3.40 -10.71 -1.54
N LYS A 152 -2.48 -9.74 -1.55
CA LYS A 152 -1.10 -9.95 -1.09
C LYS A 152 -1.02 -10.31 0.39
N VAL A 153 -1.81 -9.64 1.25
CA VAL A 153 -1.94 -10.02 2.66
C VAL A 153 -2.37 -11.49 2.79
N PHE A 154 -3.41 -11.89 2.07
CA PHE A 154 -3.95 -13.24 2.18
C PHE A 154 -3.06 -14.33 1.58
N GLN A 155 -2.24 -13.98 0.60
CA GLN A 155 -1.30 -14.90 -0.03
C GLN A 155 -0.05 -15.13 0.83
N LYS A 156 0.46 -14.08 1.49
CA LYS A 156 1.79 -14.11 2.13
C LYS A 156 1.75 -14.23 3.65
N TYR A 157 0.70 -13.74 4.31
CA TYR A 157 0.76 -13.52 5.76
C TYR A 157 -0.35 -14.14 6.58
N LEU A 158 -1.60 -14.10 6.10
CA LEU A 158 -2.77 -14.43 6.92
C LEU A 158 -3.80 -15.17 6.08
N SER A 159 -4.40 -16.22 6.61
CA SER A 159 -5.65 -16.76 6.09
C SER A 159 -6.82 -15.83 6.44
N ARG A 160 -7.92 -15.93 5.68
CA ARG A 160 -9.15 -15.17 6.01
C ARG A 160 -9.69 -15.52 7.40
N ASP A 161 -9.51 -16.76 7.85
CA ASP A 161 -10.03 -17.23 9.13
C ASP A 161 -9.23 -16.68 10.31
N GLU A 162 -7.89 -16.61 10.18
CA GLU A 162 -7.04 -15.97 11.20
C GLU A 162 -7.41 -14.51 11.45
N ILE A 163 -7.80 -13.76 10.42
CA ILE A 163 -8.22 -12.35 10.58
C ILE A 163 -9.56 -12.24 11.31
N LYS A 164 -10.49 -13.17 11.06
CA LYS A 164 -11.79 -13.19 11.74
C LYS A 164 -11.67 -13.52 13.23
N THR A 165 -10.69 -14.35 13.60
CA THR A 165 -10.48 -14.79 14.98
C THR A 165 -9.60 -13.85 15.81
N ALA A 166 -8.83 -12.95 15.19
CA ALA A 166 -7.95 -12.00 15.87
C ALA A 166 -8.68 -10.84 16.60
N ASP A 167 -9.93 -11.06 17.02
CA ASP A 167 -10.82 -10.10 17.68
C ASP A 167 -10.92 -10.32 19.21
N TYR A 168 -9.88 -10.90 19.83
CA TYR A 168 -9.75 -11.03 21.30
C TYR A 168 -8.69 -10.10 21.87
#